data_AF-A0A814V8G3-F1
#
_entry.id   AF-A0A814V8G3-F1
#
_cell.length_a   1.000
_cell.length_b   1.000
_cell.length_c   1.000
_cell.angle_alpha   90.00
_cell.angle_beta   90.00
_cell.angle_gamma   90.00
#
_symmetry.space_group_name_H-M   'P 1'
#
loop_
_entity.id
_entity.type
_entity.pdbx_description
1 polymer ?
#
loop_
_entity_poly.entity_id
_entity_poly.type
_entity_poly.pdbx_seq_one_letter_code
_entity_poly.pdbx_strand_id
1 'polypeptide(L)'
;MSPSDIERIILIVISDQQFQEFCQRHKHLKCFVPESNLAMRNSYLILDENMRFLDCTKGRKDPSPSILDVGVEAALDRSGFDEAMFFERGGEYKWTKEAVDLNDW
;
A
#
# COMPACT_ATOMS: atom_id res chain seq x y z
N MET A 1 -1.04 -16.10 19.53
CA MET A 1 -2.08 -15.07 19.69
C MET A 1 -3.23 -15.72 20.44
N SER A 2 -3.72 -15.11 21.52
CA SER A 2 -4.84 -15.69 22.26
C SER A 2 -6.15 -15.47 21.49
N PRO A 3 -7.19 -16.29 21.70
CA PRO A 3 -8.51 -16.07 21.10
C PRO A 3 -9.07 -14.65 21.36
N SER A 4 -8.81 -14.08 22.54
CA SER A 4 -9.21 -12.72 22.90
C SER A 4 -8.48 -11.62 22.13
N ASP A 5 -7.28 -11.88 21.62
CA ASP A 5 -6.55 -10.93 20.78
C ASP A 5 -7.15 -10.88 19.36
N ILE A 6 -7.61 -12.03 18.84
CA ILE A 6 -8.28 -12.11 17.53
C ILE A 6 -9.63 -11.37 17.57
N GLU A 7 -10.39 -11.52 18.64
CA GLU A 7 -11.66 -10.78 18.84
C GLU A 7 -11.44 -9.26 18.86
N ARG A 8 -10.33 -8.78 19.45
CA ARG A 8 -9.99 -7.36 19.48
C ARG A 8 -9.58 -6.79 18.13
N ILE A 9 -8.95 -7.57 17.26
CA ILE A 9 -8.55 -7.13 15.91
C ILE A 9 -9.78 -6.83 15.04
N ILE A 10 -10.86 -7.59 15.20
CA ILE A 10 -12.10 -7.34 14.44
C ILE A 10 -12.69 -5.96 14.76
N LEU A 11 -12.48 -5.44 15.97
CA LEU A 11 -13.05 -4.16 16.42
C LEU A 11 -12.51 -2.93 15.67
N ILE A 12 -11.36 -3.03 15.00
CA ILE A 12 -10.76 -1.92 14.26
C ILE A 12 -10.98 -2.02 12.75
N VAL A 13 -11.56 -3.11 12.25
CA VAL A 13 -11.86 -3.30 10.83
C VAL A 13 -13.16 -2.58 10.49
N ILE A 14 -13.15 -1.82 9.40
CA ILE A 14 -14.35 -1.21 8.82
C ILE A 14 -14.74 -1.91 7.53
N SER A 15 -16.02 -1.87 7.17
CA SER A 15 -16.49 -2.36 5.88
C SER A 15 -16.10 -1.42 4.75
N ASP A 16 -16.09 -1.95 3.52
CA ASP A 16 -15.87 -1.13 2.32
C ASP A 16 -16.92 0.00 2.21
N GLN A 17 -18.16 -0.25 2.62
CA GLN A 17 -19.20 0.78 2.65
C GLN A 17 -18.85 1.92 3.62
N GLN A 18 -18.41 1.60 4.85
CA GLN A 18 -18.01 2.62 5.82
C GLN A 18 -16.83 3.46 5.30
N PHE A 19 -15.88 2.81 4.61
CA PHE A 19 -14.78 3.51 3.94
C PHE A 19 -15.30 4.44 2.83
N GLN A 20 -16.19 3.96 1.95
CA GLN A 20 -16.77 4.79 0.89
C GLN A 20 -17.55 5.99 1.43
N GLU A 21 -18.31 5.82 2.50
CA GLU A 21 -19.00 6.93 3.18
C GLU A 21 -18.03 7.97 3.75
N PHE A 22 -16.89 7.52 4.31
CA PHE A 22 -15.82 8.40 4.76
C PHE A 22 -15.21 9.18 3.57
N CYS A 23 -14.91 8.50 2.46
CA CYS A 23 -14.38 9.14 1.25
C CYS A 23 -15.35 10.18 0.71
N GLN A 24 -16.64 9.86 0.60
CA GLN A 24 -17.66 10.76 0.09
C GLN A 24 -17.82 12.02 0.96
N ARG A 25 -17.69 11.88 2.29
CA ARG A 25 -17.74 13.01 3.23
C ARG A 25 -16.58 13.99 3.02
N HIS A 26 -15.40 13.48 2.65
CA HIS A 26 -14.16 14.26 2.53
C HIS A 26 -13.78 14.61 1.09
N LYS A 27 -14.60 14.28 0.10
CA LYS A 27 -14.36 14.58 -1.33
C LYS A 27 -14.11 16.06 -1.66
N HIS A 28 -14.43 16.96 -0.74
CA HIS A 28 -14.21 18.40 -0.87
C HIS A 28 -12.73 18.79 -0.69
N LEU A 29 -11.90 17.91 -0.13
CA LEU A 29 -10.47 18.12 0.06
C LEU A 29 -9.72 17.76 -1.23
N LYS A 30 -9.10 18.74 -1.87
CA LYS A 30 -8.34 18.54 -3.12
C LYS A 30 -7.17 17.56 -2.97
N CYS A 31 -6.55 17.51 -1.79
CA CYS A 31 -5.40 16.65 -1.50
C CYS A 31 -5.78 15.23 -1.06
N PHE A 32 -7.07 14.87 -1.06
CA PHE A 32 -7.54 13.60 -0.53
C PHE A 32 -7.33 12.46 -1.53
N VAL A 33 -6.45 11.52 -1.17
CA VAL A 33 -6.13 10.33 -1.96
C VAL A 33 -6.59 9.09 -1.19
N PRO A 34 -7.78 8.53 -1.50
CA PRO A 34 -8.30 7.37 -0.80
C PRO A 34 -7.69 6.07 -1.34
N GLU A 35 -7.15 5.23 -0.45
CA GLU A 35 -6.67 3.89 -0.80
C GLU A 35 -7.43 2.83 0.00
N SER A 36 -8.27 2.05 -0.68
CA SER A 36 -8.98 0.93 -0.06
C SER A 36 -8.03 -0.24 0.23
N ASN A 37 -8.50 -1.26 0.96
CA ASN A 37 -7.74 -2.50 1.16
C ASN A 37 -7.30 -3.15 -0.15
N LEU A 38 -8.13 -3.05 -1.21
CA LEU A 38 -7.79 -3.56 -2.53
C LEU A 38 -6.68 -2.72 -3.16
N ALA A 39 -6.84 -1.38 -3.12
CA ALA A 39 -5.88 -0.47 -3.68
C ALA A 39 -4.51 -0.59 -3.00
N MET A 40 -4.45 -0.70 -1.66
CA MET A 40 -3.19 -0.70 -0.91
C MET A 40 -2.40 -2.02 -0.97
N ARG A 41 -3.07 -3.17 -1.03
CA ARG A 41 -2.45 -4.45 -0.59
C ARG A 41 -1.19 -4.83 -1.37
N ASN A 42 -1.25 -4.76 -2.69
CA ASN A 42 -0.19 -5.25 -3.58
C ASN A 42 0.47 -4.13 -4.40
N SER A 43 0.03 -2.89 -4.24
CA SER A 43 0.42 -1.73 -5.06
C SER A 43 1.64 -0.97 -4.53
N TYR A 44 2.41 -1.58 -3.63
CA TYR A 44 3.60 -0.99 -3.01
C TYR A 44 4.74 -1.99 -3.08
N LEU A 45 5.94 -1.48 -3.33
CA LEU A 45 7.17 -2.21 -3.07
C LEU A 45 7.58 -1.97 -1.62
N ILE A 46 7.52 -3.01 -0.80
CA ILE A 46 7.89 -2.96 0.61
C ILE A 46 9.17 -3.76 0.79
N LEU A 47 10.23 -3.10 1.26
CA LEU A 47 11.47 -3.74 1.71
C LEU A 47 11.45 -3.91 3.23
N ASP A 48 11.82 -5.09 3.70
CA ASP A 48 12.03 -5.37 5.12
C ASP A 48 13.45 -4.98 5.58
N GLU A 49 13.74 -5.22 6.87
CA GLU A 49 15.03 -4.89 7.49
C GLU A 49 16.23 -5.67 6.93
N ASN A 50 15.98 -6.76 6.20
CA ASN A 50 17.00 -7.58 5.54
C ASN A 50 17.07 -7.30 4.03
N MET A 51 16.44 -6.20 3.58
CA MET A 51 16.37 -5.79 2.18
C MET A 51 15.71 -6.84 1.27
N ARG A 52 14.63 -7.47 1.76
CA ARG A 52 13.80 -8.41 1.01
C ARG A 52 12.49 -7.74 0.64
N PHE A 53 12.04 -7.89 -0.60
CA PHE A 53 10.67 -7.50 -0.96
C PHE A 53 9.65 -8.40 -0.26
N LEU A 54 8.51 -7.83 0.16
CA LEU A 54 7.43 -8.55 0.83
C LEU A 54 6.22 -8.75 -0.09
N ASP A 55 5.89 -10.02 -0.37
CA ASP A 55 4.69 -10.44 -1.10
C ASP A 55 3.47 -10.44 -0.18
N CYS A 56 2.49 -9.59 -0.52
CA CYS A 56 1.24 -9.38 0.21
C CYS A 56 0.02 -10.11 -0.39
N THR A 57 0.19 -10.83 -1.50
CA THR A 57 -0.93 -11.40 -2.29
C THR A 57 -1.78 -12.41 -1.52
N LYS A 58 -1.17 -13.09 -0.53
CA LYS A 58 -1.82 -14.12 0.31
C LYS A 58 -2.35 -13.58 1.64
N GLY A 59 -2.38 -12.25 1.82
CA GLY A 59 -2.80 -11.62 3.08
C GLY A 59 -1.79 -11.77 4.22
N ARG A 60 -0.55 -12.15 3.91
CA ARG A 60 0.63 -12.14 4.80
C ARG A 60 1.74 -11.36 4.13
N LYS A 61 2.82 -11.05 4.84
CA LYS A 61 4.03 -10.45 4.29
C LYS A 61 5.09 -11.54 4.11
N ASP A 62 5.04 -12.25 2.99
CA ASP A 62 5.95 -13.36 2.70
C ASP A 62 7.24 -12.81 2.03
N PRO A 63 8.45 -12.96 2.61
CA PRO A 63 9.66 -12.32 2.08
C PRO A 63 10.26 -13.06 0.89
N SER A 64 10.74 -12.30 -0.10
CA SER A 64 11.62 -12.75 -1.19
C SER A 64 13.07 -12.98 -0.70
N PRO A 65 14.00 -13.49 -1.53
CA PRO A 65 15.44 -13.40 -1.25
C PRO A 65 15.91 -11.95 -1.15
N SER A 66 17.01 -11.69 -0.42
CA SER A 66 17.53 -10.33 -0.26
C SER A 66 18.06 -9.79 -1.58
N ILE A 67 17.80 -8.51 -1.87
CA ILE A 67 18.41 -7.82 -3.02
C ILE A 67 19.95 -7.80 -2.93
N LEU A 68 20.49 -7.94 -1.71
CA LEU A 68 21.94 -7.98 -1.47
C LEU A 68 22.55 -9.33 -1.91
N ASP A 69 21.74 -10.39 -1.98
CA ASP A 69 22.19 -11.73 -2.34
C ASP A 69 21.94 -12.05 -3.83
N VAL A 70 20.77 -11.66 -4.34
CA VAL A 70 20.31 -12.04 -5.70
C VAL A 70 20.15 -10.87 -6.66
N GLY A 71 20.37 -9.63 -6.21
CA GLY A 71 20.10 -8.43 -6.99
C GLY A 71 18.61 -8.03 -6.97
N VAL A 72 18.32 -6.84 -7.49
CA VAL A 72 16.97 -6.24 -7.43
C VAL A 72 15.99 -6.98 -8.32
N GLU A 73 16.34 -7.24 -9.58
CA GLU A 73 15.44 -7.84 -10.58
C GLU A 73 14.91 -9.21 -10.11
N ALA A 74 15.80 -10.11 -9.71
CA ALA A 74 15.44 -11.45 -9.26
C ALA A 74 14.61 -11.46 -7.95
N ALA A 75 14.82 -10.47 -7.07
CA ALA A 75 14.01 -10.32 -5.87
C ALA A 75 12.63 -9.70 -6.19
N LEU A 76 12.59 -8.73 -7.10
CA LEU A 76 11.39 -8.00 -7.52
C LEU A 76 10.38 -8.94 -8.18
N ASP A 77 10.84 -9.90 -8.98
CA ASP A 77 9.99 -10.95 -9.58
C ASP A 77 9.22 -11.77 -8.54
N ARG A 78 9.65 -11.74 -7.27
CA ARG A 78 9.02 -12.45 -6.15
C ARG A 78 8.31 -11.53 -5.16
N SER A 79 8.15 -10.25 -5.51
CA SER A 79 7.55 -9.24 -4.63
C SER A 79 6.03 -9.27 -4.56
N GLY A 80 5.35 -9.93 -5.52
CA GLY A 80 3.89 -9.89 -5.62
C GLY A 80 3.32 -8.50 -5.96
N PHE A 81 4.16 -7.59 -6.48
CA PHE A 81 3.78 -6.22 -6.82
C PHE A 81 2.79 -6.16 -7.99
N ASP A 82 1.70 -5.44 -7.78
CA ASP A 82 0.70 -5.12 -8.79
C ASP A 82 0.96 -3.72 -9.34
N GLU A 83 1.75 -3.67 -10.41
CA GLU A 83 2.13 -2.43 -11.09
C GLU A 83 0.89 -1.70 -11.67
N ALA A 84 -0.10 -2.44 -12.17
CA ALA A 84 -1.31 -1.84 -12.71
C ALA A 84 -2.09 -1.10 -11.61
N MET A 85 -2.28 -1.74 -10.45
CA MET A 85 -2.93 -1.11 -9.30
C MET A 85 -2.11 0.06 -8.74
N PHE A 86 -0.77 0.00 -8.79
CA PHE A 86 0.09 1.14 -8.42
C PHE A 86 -0.23 2.38 -9.25
N PHE A 87 -0.36 2.26 -10.57
CA PHE A 87 -0.75 3.39 -11.42
C PHE A 87 -2.22 3.79 -11.22
N GLU A 88 -3.14 2.82 -11.10
CA GLU A 88 -4.57 3.07 -10.92
C GLU A 88 -4.86 3.89 -9.64
N ARG A 89 -4.16 3.61 -8.54
CA ARG A 89 -4.31 4.36 -7.28
C ARG A 89 -3.61 5.73 -7.28
N GLY A 90 -2.95 6.12 -8.37
CA GLY A 90 -2.19 7.37 -8.44
C GLY A 90 -0.82 7.30 -7.76
N GLY A 91 -0.18 6.13 -7.75
CA GLY A 91 1.15 5.92 -7.18
C GLY A 91 2.26 6.72 -7.88
N GLU A 92 2.03 7.15 -9.13
CA GLU A 92 2.86 8.14 -9.82
C GLU A 92 2.27 9.54 -9.62
N TYR A 93 3.01 10.39 -8.90
CA TYR A 93 2.63 11.78 -8.67
C TYR A 93 3.86 12.69 -8.63
N LYS A 94 3.63 14.01 -8.71
CA LYS A 94 4.69 15.01 -8.59
C LYS A 94 5.25 15.03 -7.17
N TRP A 95 6.30 14.26 -6.96
CA TRP A 95 6.95 14.04 -5.67
C TRP A 95 8.27 14.78 -5.47
N THR A 96 8.78 15.50 -6.48
CA THR A 96 9.94 16.38 -6.33
C THR A 96 9.49 17.77 -5.93
N LYS A 97 10.26 18.44 -5.06
CA LYS A 97 9.90 19.78 -4.55
C LYS A 97 9.78 20.81 -5.66
N GLU A 98 10.60 20.67 -6.69
CA GLU A 98 10.64 21.55 -7.87
C GLU A 98 9.42 21.36 -8.77
N ALA A 99 8.76 20.19 -8.70
CA ALA A 99 7.57 19.89 -9.48
C ALA A 99 6.26 20.31 -8.78
N VAL A 100 6.32 20.70 -7.49
CA VAL A 100 5.16 21.18 -6.75
C VAL A 100 4.91 22.65 -7.13
N ASP A 101 3.74 22.95 -7.69
CA ASP A 101 3.31 24.34 -7.83
C ASP A 101 2.92 24.86 -6.44
N LEU A 102 3.65 25.86 -5.95
CA LEU A 102 3.40 26.48 -4.65
C LEU A 102 2.10 27.31 -4.65
N ASN A 103 1.44 27.48 -5.80
CA ASN A 103 0.13 28.11 -5.91
C ASN A 103 -1.03 27.10 -5.93
N ASP A 104 -0.75 25.79 -5.83
CA ASP A 104 -1.77 24.73 -5.80
C ASP A 104 -2.37 24.50 -4.39
N TRP A 105 -2.12 25.43 -3.45
CA TRP A 105 -2.63 25.45 -2.08
C TRP A 105 -3.84 26.39 -1.90
#